data_AF-A0A495ZX93-F1
#
_entry.id   AF-A0A495ZX93-F1
#
_cell.length_a   1.000
_cell.length_b   1.000
_cell.length_c   1.000
_cell.angle_alpha   90.00
_cell.angle_beta   90.00
_cell.angle_gamma   90.00
#
_symmetry.space_group_name_H-M   'P 1'
#
loop_
_entity.id
_entity.type
_entity.pdbx_description
1 polymer ?
#
loop_
_entity_poly.entity_id
_entity_poly.type
_entity_poly.pdbx_seq_one_letter_code
_entity_poly.pdbx_strand_id
1 'polypeptide(L)'
;MNFVNMFRELNSGKLIGRFAFIVMLIIGVAFSVYAAKDDCTNIDGDGAVAIQEVDEEDVGVANDYDEVVEEDDRKGVIYLAVIGGAQPKANACGLIPKNDAGAWTGWGGPLNFDNVTIGEGGNTRNHIVIGGTYFERGIGAHAIATLVYDLTGDKYLKFEAYVGMSDEKDPGGCGHGGSSDFTFSIDGKEAFKSERLTGSDGGENVEAVKVEFNIPSGAKELTIVMGDGGDGIGCDHSTIGDAKLLTGQALAVEPANKLPTIWGHLKARY
;
A
#
# COMPACT_ATOMS: atom_id res chain seq x y z
N MET A 1 60.70 -38.50 4.55
CA MET A 1 61.75 -38.82 3.56
C MET A 1 61.19 -39.92 2.66
N ASN A 2 61.20 -39.63 1.37
CA ASN A 2 60.46 -40.28 0.27
C ASN A 2 60.60 -41.81 0.17
N PHE A 3 59.51 -42.50 -0.20
CA PHE A 3 59.58 -43.73 -0.97
C PHE A 3 58.43 -43.79 -1.99
N VAL A 4 58.81 -43.59 -3.26
CA VAL A 4 58.26 -44.27 -4.44
C VAL A 4 56.91 -43.77 -4.98
N ASN A 5 57.04 -42.83 -5.91
CA ASN A 5 56.15 -42.67 -7.05
C ASN A 5 55.89 -44.04 -7.70
N MET A 6 54.63 -44.41 -7.92
CA MET A 6 54.27 -45.10 -9.15
C MET A 6 52.81 -44.87 -9.50
N PHE A 7 52.57 -43.65 -10.00
CA PHE A 7 51.54 -43.39 -11.00
C PHE A 7 51.84 -44.28 -12.20
N ARG A 8 51.16 -45.42 -12.32
CA ARG A 8 51.01 -46.14 -13.58
C ARG A 8 49.97 -47.22 -13.42
N GLU A 9 48.90 -47.05 -14.19
CA GLU A 9 48.06 -48.13 -14.70
C GLU A 9 47.17 -48.83 -13.67
N LEU A 10 45.95 -49.25 -13.95
CA LEU A 10 45.06 -49.25 -15.12
C LEU A 10 43.72 -49.62 -14.45
N ASN A 11 42.61 -48.99 -14.81
CA ASN A 11 41.71 -49.63 -15.76
C ASN A 11 41.46 -51.12 -15.46
N SER A 12 40.79 -51.42 -14.35
CA SER A 12 40.13 -52.71 -14.15
C SER A 12 38.84 -52.47 -13.40
N GLY A 13 37.73 -52.45 -14.12
CA GLY A 13 36.39 -52.38 -13.54
C GLY A 13 36.14 -53.48 -12.51
N LYS A 14 35.20 -53.17 -11.61
CA LYS A 14 34.64 -53.95 -10.48
C LYS A 14 35.23 -53.64 -9.11
N LEU A 15 34.59 -52.68 -8.43
CA LEU A 15 34.04 -52.83 -7.06
C LEU A 15 33.27 -51.53 -6.75
N ILE A 16 31.96 -51.49 -6.97
CA ILE A 16 30.93 -51.79 -5.95
C ILE A 16 31.22 -51.05 -4.64
N GLY A 17 30.40 -50.01 -4.42
CA GLY A 17 29.99 -49.59 -3.09
C GLY A 17 30.92 -48.59 -2.40
N ARG A 18 30.66 -47.30 -2.61
CA ARG A 18 30.40 -46.32 -1.53
C ARG A 18 30.14 -44.93 -2.12
N PHE A 19 28.85 -44.56 -2.09
CA PHE A 19 28.30 -43.22 -1.94
C PHE A 19 29.07 -42.06 -2.59
N ALA A 20 28.77 -41.80 -3.87
CA ALA A 20 28.87 -40.46 -4.45
C ALA A 20 27.46 -40.05 -4.89
N PHE A 21 26.62 -39.68 -3.92
CA PHE A 21 25.40 -38.92 -4.20
C PHE A 21 25.84 -37.47 -4.42
N ILE A 22 26.08 -37.11 -5.67
CA ILE A 22 26.14 -35.71 -6.07
C ILE A 22 24.69 -35.22 -6.04
N VAL A 23 24.28 -34.68 -4.89
CA VAL A 23 23.07 -33.89 -4.79
C VAL A 23 23.37 -32.56 -5.47
N MET A 24 22.97 -32.44 -6.73
CA MET A 24 22.79 -31.13 -7.38
C MET A 24 21.66 -30.44 -6.60
N LEU A 25 22.03 -29.69 -5.57
CA LEU A 25 21.15 -28.75 -4.92
C LEU A 25 20.94 -27.61 -5.92
N ILE A 26 19.93 -27.74 -6.78
CA ILE A 26 19.35 -26.60 -7.47
C ILE A 26 18.78 -25.74 -6.35
N ILE A 27 19.56 -24.76 -5.91
CA ILE A 27 19.05 -23.64 -5.12
C ILE A 27 18.12 -22.92 -6.10
N GLY A 28 16.85 -23.33 -6.11
CA GLY A 28 15.79 -22.46 -6.56
C GLY A 28 15.86 -21.26 -5.63
N VAL A 29 16.52 -20.20 -6.07
CA VAL A 29 16.33 -18.88 -5.49
C VAL A 29 14.86 -18.58 -5.77
N ALA A 30 14.02 -18.90 -4.79
CA ALA A 30 12.68 -18.36 -4.76
C ALA A 30 12.89 -16.86 -4.66
N PHE A 31 12.81 -16.16 -5.79
CA PHE A 31 12.58 -14.74 -5.81
C PHE A 31 11.37 -14.54 -4.91
N SER A 32 11.63 -14.02 -3.72
CA SER A 32 10.55 -13.61 -2.84
C SER A 32 9.91 -12.46 -3.60
N VAL A 33 8.70 -12.70 -4.13
CA VAL A 33 7.92 -11.66 -4.77
C VAL A 33 7.49 -10.76 -3.63
N TYR A 34 8.22 -9.67 -3.45
CA TYR A 34 7.79 -8.55 -2.62
C TYR A 34 6.62 -7.90 -3.36
N ALA A 35 5.68 -7.33 -2.62
CA ALA A 35 4.71 -6.44 -3.23
C ALA A 35 5.38 -5.07 -3.25
N ALA A 36 5.90 -4.66 -4.41
CA ALA A 36 6.54 -3.37 -4.57
C ALA A 36 5.80 -2.54 -5.60
N LYS A 37 5.92 -1.22 -5.45
CA LYS A 37 5.49 -0.20 -6.39
C LYS A 37 5.97 -0.53 -7.81
N ASP A 38 7.20 -1.01 -7.92
CA ASP A 38 7.86 -1.40 -9.18
C ASP A 38 7.20 -2.61 -9.89
N ASP A 39 6.40 -3.41 -9.18
CA ASP A 39 5.67 -4.54 -9.76
C ASP A 39 4.31 -4.11 -10.36
N CYS A 40 3.92 -2.84 -10.18
CA CYS A 40 2.69 -2.28 -10.73
C CYS A 40 2.85 -1.76 -12.17
N THR A 41 1.72 -1.69 -12.86
CA THR A 41 1.61 -1.06 -14.19
C THR A 41 0.71 0.16 -14.11
N ASN A 42 0.96 1.17 -14.95
CA ASN A 42 0.21 2.44 -14.95
C ASN A 42 0.26 3.11 -13.57
N ILE A 43 1.48 3.31 -13.08
CA ILE A 43 1.73 3.98 -11.81
C ILE A 43 1.95 5.47 -12.03
N ASP A 44 1.67 6.27 -11.01
CA ASP A 44 2.05 7.68 -10.90
C ASP A 44 1.43 8.61 -11.95
N GLY A 45 0.63 8.11 -12.89
CA GLY A 45 -0.07 8.94 -13.87
C GLY A 45 0.83 9.54 -14.96
N ASP A 46 0.50 9.31 -16.23
CA ASP A 46 1.16 10.04 -17.32
C ASP A 46 0.92 11.55 -17.15
N GLY A 47 2.00 12.32 -17.00
CA GLY A 47 1.93 13.77 -16.86
C GLY A 47 1.45 14.25 -15.49
N ALA A 48 1.59 13.43 -14.44
CA ALA A 48 1.32 13.89 -13.10
C ALA A 48 2.20 15.09 -12.73
N VAL A 49 1.61 16.02 -11.99
CA VAL A 49 2.36 17.16 -11.45
C VAL A 49 3.43 16.62 -10.51
N ALA A 50 4.66 17.10 -10.70
CA ALA A 50 5.77 16.68 -9.87
C ALA A 50 5.56 17.10 -8.43
N ILE A 51 5.88 16.20 -7.51
CA ILE A 51 5.97 16.50 -6.08
C ILE A 51 7.24 17.29 -5.77
N GLN A 52 7.19 18.09 -4.72
CA GLN A 52 8.31 18.90 -4.27
C GLN A 52 8.52 18.75 -2.76
N GLU A 53 9.62 18.10 -2.36
CA GLU A 53 10.04 18.09 -0.95
C GLU A 53 10.47 19.49 -0.52
N VAL A 54 9.95 19.95 0.62
CA VAL A 54 10.23 21.25 1.24
C VAL A 54 10.51 21.08 2.74
N ASP A 55 11.04 22.13 3.38
CA ASP A 55 11.29 22.11 4.83
C ASP A 55 9.98 22.26 5.65
N GLU A 56 8.97 22.93 5.07
CA GLU A 56 7.64 23.20 5.63
C GLU A 56 6.68 23.36 4.44
N GLU A 57 5.58 22.63 4.45
CA GLU A 57 4.54 22.70 3.41
C GLU A 57 3.83 24.08 3.35
N ASP A 58 3.34 24.48 2.18
CA ASP A 58 2.53 25.69 2.01
C ASP A 58 1.18 25.35 1.34
N VAL A 59 0.08 25.59 2.06
CA VAL A 59 -1.31 25.44 1.56
C VAL A 59 -1.58 26.10 0.19
N GLY A 60 -0.80 27.11 -0.19
CA GLY A 60 -0.90 27.83 -1.46
C GLY A 60 -0.09 27.23 -2.61
N VAL A 61 0.73 26.20 -2.33
CA VAL A 61 1.57 25.49 -3.28
C VAL A 61 0.97 24.09 -3.49
N ALA A 62 0.87 23.67 -4.75
CA ALA A 62 0.32 22.35 -5.06
C ALA A 62 1.43 21.29 -4.97
N ASN A 63 1.13 20.19 -4.26
CA ASN A 63 1.97 18.99 -4.15
C ASN A 63 3.39 19.21 -3.60
N ASP A 64 3.61 20.25 -2.79
CA ASP A 64 4.75 20.25 -1.89
C ASP A 64 4.44 19.37 -0.66
N TYR A 65 5.51 18.88 -0.03
CA TYR A 65 5.38 17.99 1.13
C TYR A 65 6.64 18.12 1.99
N ASP A 66 6.46 17.95 3.29
CA ASP A 66 7.53 17.95 4.30
C ASP A 66 7.57 16.62 5.08
N GLU A 67 6.57 15.77 4.92
CA GLU A 67 6.54 14.40 5.44
C GLU A 67 6.37 13.36 4.32
N VAL A 68 6.92 12.16 4.54
CA VAL A 68 6.78 11.03 3.62
C VAL A 68 6.42 9.74 4.35
N VAL A 69 5.44 9.03 3.80
CA VAL A 69 5.13 7.64 4.13
C VAL A 69 5.58 6.77 2.96
N GLU A 70 6.74 6.17 3.17
CA GLU A 70 7.38 5.21 2.27
C GLU A 70 6.55 3.93 2.11
N GLU A 71 6.72 3.25 0.98
CA GLU A 71 6.16 1.92 0.77
C GLU A 71 6.64 0.91 1.84
N ASP A 72 5.70 0.10 2.32
CA ASP A 72 5.94 -0.97 3.27
C ASP A 72 6.20 -2.30 2.54
N ASP A 73 7.48 -2.59 2.29
CA ASP A 73 7.96 -3.77 1.56
C ASP A 73 7.91 -5.09 2.37
N ARG A 74 7.36 -5.06 3.59
CA ARG A 74 7.36 -6.24 4.47
C ARG A 74 6.51 -7.36 3.85
N LYS A 75 7.00 -8.59 4.03
CA LYS A 75 6.26 -9.78 3.60
C LYS A 75 4.90 -9.86 4.30
N GLY A 76 3.86 -10.07 3.49
CA GLY A 76 2.50 -10.20 3.98
C GLY A 76 1.76 -8.89 4.18
N VAL A 77 2.37 -7.76 3.79
CA VAL A 77 1.68 -6.51 3.49
C VAL A 77 1.13 -6.62 2.07
N ILE A 78 -0.13 -6.26 1.90
CA ILE A 78 -0.82 -6.31 0.60
C ILE A 78 -1.49 -4.96 0.41
N TYR A 79 -0.98 -4.16 -0.51
CA TYR A 79 -1.60 -2.89 -0.87
C TYR A 79 -2.95 -3.08 -1.56
N LEU A 80 -3.88 -2.16 -1.28
CA LEU A 80 -5.00 -1.92 -2.16
C LEU A 80 -4.47 -1.13 -3.36
N ALA A 81 -4.91 -1.51 -4.55
CA ALA A 81 -4.58 -0.86 -5.81
C ALA A 81 -5.87 -0.69 -6.62
N VAL A 82 -5.91 0.27 -7.54
CA VAL A 82 -7.04 0.37 -8.49
C VAL A 82 -6.71 -0.23 -9.85
N ILE A 83 -5.42 -0.26 -10.22
CA ILE A 83 -4.92 -0.76 -11.50
C ILE A 83 -3.69 -1.65 -11.28
N GLY A 84 -3.44 -2.60 -12.19
CA GLY A 84 -2.25 -3.47 -12.15
C GLY A 84 -2.29 -4.61 -11.12
N GLY A 85 -3.15 -4.52 -10.10
CA GLY A 85 -3.36 -5.59 -9.13
C GLY A 85 -4.21 -6.77 -9.64
N ALA A 86 -4.56 -7.68 -8.74
CA ALA A 86 -5.38 -8.86 -9.04
C ALA A 86 -6.43 -9.15 -7.96
N GLN A 87 -7.41 -9.98 -8.28
CA GLN A 87 -8.45 -10.43 -7.36
C GLN A 87 -8.97 -11.84 -7.76
N PRO A 88 -9.59 -12.61 -6.83
CA PRO A 88 -9.78 -12.31 -5.41
C PRO A 88 -8.49 -12.42 -4.60
N LYS A 89 -7.45 -13.04 -5.17
CA LYS A 89 -6.11 -13.08 -4.58
C LYS A 89 -5.23 -12.00 -5.22
N ALA A 90 -4.61 -11.17 -4.39
CA ALA A 90 -3.68 -10.14 -4.81
C ALA A 90 -2.48 -10.73 -5.57
N ASN A 91 -1.92 -9.95 -6.49
CA ASN A 91 -0.59 -10.17 -7.05
C ASN A 91 0.44 -9.28 -6.33
N ALA A 92 1.62 -9.09 -6.90
CA ALA A 92 2.66 -8.23 -6.34
C ALA A 92 2.25 -6.74 -6.28
N CYS A 93 1.48 -6.25 -7.25
CA CYS A 93 1.02 -4.86 -7.23
C CYS A 93 -0.02 -4.60 -6.14
N GLY A 94 -0.93 -5.54 -5.92
CA GLY A 94 -1.93 -5.43 -4.87
C GLY A 94 -3.25 -6.13 -5.18
N LEU A 95 -4.25 -5.83 -4.34
CA LEU A 95 -5.62 -6.28 -4.48
C LEU A 95 -6.44 -5.17 -5.18
N ILE A 96 -7.20 -5.52 -6.23
CA ILE A 96 -8.07 -4.57 -6.95
C ILE A 96 -9.55 -4.69 -6.56
N PRO A 97 -10.37 -3.63 -6.73
CA PRO A 97 -11.80 -3.70 -6.44
C PRO A 97 -12.53 -4.65 -7.40
N LYS A 98 -13.56 -5.33 -6.90
CA LYS A 98 -14.45 -6.24 -7.63
C LYS A 98 -15.67 -5.58 -8.25
N ASN A 99 -16.03 -4.39 -7.78
CA ASN A 99 -17.18 -3.64 -8.30
C ASN A 99 -16.84 -2.92 -9.61
N ASP A 100 -17.89 -2.46 -10.30
CA ASP A 100 -17.76 -1.74 -11.56
C ASP A 100 -16.89 -0.48 -11.40
N ALA A 101 -15.95 -0.30 -12.34
CA ALA A 101 -15.00 0.82 -12.30
C ALA A 101 -15.66 2.20 -12.40
N GLY A 102 -16.88 2.27 -12.96
CA GLY A 102 -17.68 3.50 -12.98
C GLY A 102 -18.16 3.96 -11.60
N ALA A 103 -18.01 3.14 -10.56
CA ALA A 103 -18.30 3.53 -9.17
C ALA A 103 -17.04 4.00 -8.40
N TRP A 104 -15.84 3.89 -8.97
CA TRP A 104 -14.59 4.18 -8.24
C TRP A 104 -14.31 5.67 -8.09
N THR A 105 -14.95 6.53 -8.87
CA THR A 105 -14.84 7.98 -8.76
C THR A 105 -16.12 8.64 -9.28
N GLY A 106 -16.57 9.70 -8.62
CA GLY A 106 -17.75 10.48 -9.01
C GLY A 106 -17.48 11.43 -10.18
N TRP A 107 -16.22 11.85 -10.36
CA TRP A 107 -15.81 12.78 -11.41
C TRP A 107 -14.39 12.49 -11.92
N GLY A 108 -14.09 13.02 -13.12
CA GLY A 108 -12.76 12.95 -13.75
C GLY A 108 -12.27 11.53 -14.10
N GLY A 109 -13.16 10.53 -13.99
CA GLY A 109 -12.84 9.15 -14.33
C GLY A 109 -12.62 8.89 -15.83
N PRO A 110 -12.12 7.69 -16.19
CA PRO A 110 -11.85 6.56 -15.29
C PRO A 110 -10.57 6.69 -14.46
N LEU A 111 -10.52 6.05 -13.29
CA LEU A 111 -9.26 5.79 -12.57
C LEU A 111 -8.47 4.76 -13.38
N ASN A 112 -7.48 5.21 -14.15
CA ASN A 112 -6.67 4.39 -15.08
C ASN A 112 -5.19 4.33 -14.69
N PHE A 113 -4.83 4.97 -13.58
CA PHE A 113 -3.51 4.90 -12.94
C PHE A 113 -3.67 4.61 -11.44
N ASP A 114 -2.63 4.03 -10.84
CA ASP A 114 -2.51 3.78 -9.40
C ASP A 114 -1.62 4.85 -8.74
N ASN A 115 -1.78 5.08 -7.43
CA ASN A 115 -1.00 6.05 -6.63
C ASN A 115 -1.04 7.49 -7.13
N VAL A 116 -2.14 7.86 -7.77
CA VAL A 116 -2.45 9.25 -8.13
C VAL A 116 -3.91 9.55 -7.92
N THR A 117 -4.17 10.84 -7.76
CA THR A 117 -5.47 11.48 -7.82
C THR A 117 -5.85 11.85 -9.25
N ILE A 118 -7.07 12.35 -9.43
CA ILE A 118 -7.59 12.78 -10.74
C ILE A 118 -7.27 14.24 -11.06
N GLY A 119 -6.83 15.06 -10.10
CA GLY A 119 -6.55 16.47 -10.35
C GLY A 119 -7.76 17.23 -10.87
N GLU A 120 -7.50 18.37 -11.49
CA GLU A 120 -8.53 19.26 -12.07
C GLU A 120 -8.93 18.83 -13.50
N GLY A 121 -9.21 17.55 -13.73
CA GLY A 121 -9.74 17.06 -15.01
C GLY A 121 -9.41 15.61 -15.34
N GLY A 122 -10.16 15.02 -16.27
CA GLY A 122 -9.95 13.61 -16.64
C GLY A 122 -8.56 13.24 -17.17
N ASN A 123 -7.75 14.24 -17.56
CA ASN A 123 -6.39 14.06 -18.10
C ASN A 123 -5.28 14.59 -17.18
N THR A 124 -5.60 15.08 -15.98
CA THR A 124 -4.59 15.52 -15.00
C THR A 124 -4.35 14.44 -13.97
N ARG A 125 -3.16 14.36 -13.39
CA ARG A 125 -2.89 13.46 -12.27
C ARG A 125 -2.02 14.21 -11.28
N ASN A 126 -2.15 13.91 -9.99
CA ASN A 126 -1.20 14.37 -8.98
C ASN A 126 -0.89 13.20 -8.05
N HIS A 127 0.30 13.22 -7.47
CA HIS A 127 0.65 12.23 -6.46
C HIS A 127 -0.18 12.41 -5.19
N ILE A 128 -0.21 11.35 -4.38
CA ILE A 128 -0.99 11.29 -3.15
C ILE A 128 -0.31 12.11 -2.07
N VAL A 129 -0.69 13.37 -1.92
CA VAL A 129 -0.30 14.24 -0.81
C VAL A 129 -1.54 14.64 -0.02
N ILE A 130 -1.48 14.49 1.31
CA ILE A 130 -2.56 14.85 2.24
C ILE A 130 -1.93 15.54 3.45
N GLY A 131 -2.28 16.80 3.70
CA GLY A 131 -1.76 17.51 4.88
C GLY A 131 -0.24 17.65 4.89
N GLY A 132 0.39 17.90 3.74
CA GLY A 132 1.86 17.96 3.61
C GLY A 132 2.56 16.61 3.66
N THR A 133 1.82 15.49 3.79
CA THR A 133 2.40 14.14 3.79
C THR A 133 2.26 13.49 2.42
N TYR A 134 3.40 13.19 1.77
CA TYR A 134 3.45 12.36 0.56
C TYR A 134 3.34 10.87 0.90
N PHE A 135 2.49 10.14 0.17
CA PHE A 135 2.37 8.69 0.27
C PHE A 135 2.82 8.03 -1.03
N GLU A 136 3.81 7.15 -0.97
CA GLU A 136 4.30 6.43 -2.16
C GLU A 136 3.26 5.48 -2.75
N ARG A 137 2.34 5.02 -1.90
CA ARG A 137 1.23 4.10 -2.22
C ARG A 137 -0.09 4.72 -1.76
N GLY A 138 -1.13 4.66 -2.58
CA GLY A 138 -2.44 5.20 -2.22
C GLY A 138 -3.45 5.19 -3.37
N ILE A 139 -4.65 5.68 -3.08
CA ILE A 139 -5.76 5.77 -4.00
C ILE A 139 -6.33 7.18 -3.93
N GLY A 140 -6.30 7.91 -5.04
CA GLY A 140 -6.99 9.18 -5.19
C GLY A 140 -8.22 9.03 -6.07
N ALA A 141 -9.34 9.63 -5.65
CA ALA A 141 -10.58 9.67 -6.40
C ALA A 141 -11.28 11.02 -6.18
N HIS A 142 -12.40 11.22 -6.87
CA HIS A 142 -13.33 12.30 -6.56
C HIS A 142 -14.59 11.72 -5.90
N ALA A 143 -15.10 12.31 -4.83
CA ALA A 143 -16.37 11.89 -4.23
C ALA A 143 -17.55 12.07 -5.20
N ILE A 144 -18.61 11.26 -5.17
CA ILE A 144 -18.78 10.07 -4.35
C ILE A 144 -18.10 8.88 -5.03
N ALA A 145 -17.29 8.14 -4.27
CA ALA A 145 -16.61 6.95 -4.73
C ALA A 145 -16.95 5.73 -3.86
N THR A 146 -17.01 4.55 -4.48
CA THR A 146 -17.16 3.28 -3.78
C THR A 146 -16.20 2.24 -4.34
N LEU A 147 -15.38 1.68 -3.47
CA LEU A 147 -14.43 0.61 -3.77
C LEU A 147 -14.83 -0.62 -2.96
N VAL A 148 -14.98 -1.77 -3.61
CA VAL A 148 -15.36 -3.03 -2.96
C VAL A 148 -14.30 -4.07 -3.25
N TYR A 149 -13.62 -4.57 -2.22
CA TYR A 149 -12.53 -5.55 -2.34
C TYR A 149 -12.99 -6.93 -1.86
N ASP A 150 -12.68 -7.97 -2.65
CA ASP A 150 -12.89 -9.36 -2.25
C ASP A 150 -11.74 -9.83 -1.34
N LEU A 151 -12.07 -10.18 -0.10
CA LEU A 151 -11.11 -10.62 0.91
C LEU A 151 -10.89 -12.13 0.94
N THR A 152 -11.53 -12.90 0.06
CA THR A 152 -11.50 -14.37 0.11
C THR A 152 -10.22 -15.00 -0.44
N GLY A 153 -9.36 -14.22 -1.11
CA GLY A 153 -8.13 -14.72 -1.71
C GLY A 153 -6.96 -14.95 -0.76
N ASP A 154 -7.01 -14.44 0.48
CA ASP A 154 -6.00 -14.68 1.52
C ASP A 154 -6.57 -14.52 2.95
N LYS A 155 -5.73 -14.69 3.96
CA LYS A 155 -6.05 -14.51 5.39
C LYS A 155 -5.54 -13.16 5.89
N TYR A 156 -6.30 -12.11 5.57
CA TYR A 156 -6.06 -10.79 6.12
C TYR A 156 -6.53 -10.69 7.57
N LEU A 157 -5.77 -9.98 8.39
CA LEU A 157 -5.98 -9.85 9.84
C LEU A 157 -6.22 -8.41 10.27
N LYS A 158 -5.69 -7.44 9.52
CA LYS A 158 -5.75 -6.01 9.85
C LYS A 158 -5.79 -5.18 8.57
N PHE A 159 -6.46 -4.04 8.64
CA PHE A 159 -6.41 -2.99 7.64
C PHE A 159 -5.77 -1.74 8.26
N GLU A 160 -4.92 -1.06 7.50
CA GLU A 160 -4.28 0.21 7.84
C GLU A 160 -4.33 1.15 6.62
N ALA A 161 -4.58 2.43 6.84
CA ALA A 161 -4.53 3.49 5.84
C ALA A 161 -4.48 4.87 6.50
N TYR A 162 -4.37 5.91 5.68
CA TYR A 162 -4.60 7.30 6.03
C TYR A 162 -5.64 7.87 5.08
N VAL A 163 -6.56 8.71 5.56
CA VAL A 163 -7.60 9.33 4.73
C VAL A 163 -7.60 10.83 4.89
N GLY A 164 -7.94 11.53 3.82
CA GLY A 164 -8.07 12.98 3.81
C GLY A 164 -8.33 13.50 2.42
N MET A 165 -8.23 14.81 2.28
CA MET A 165 -8.36 15.47 0.99
C MET A 165 -6.98 15.64 0.36
N SER A 166 -6.89 15.54 -0.96
CA SER A 166 -5.63 15.82 -1.63
C SER A 166 -5.25 17.29 -1.49
N ASP A 167 -3.95 17.55 -1.34
CA ASP A 167 -3.37 18.89 -1.40
C ASP A 167 -3.24 19.41 -2.85
N GLU A 168 -3.73 18.65 -3.83
CA GLU A 168 -3.94 19.13 -5.20
C GLU A 168 -5.05 20.20 -5.22
N LYS A 169 -4.73 21.42 -4.83
CA LYS A 169 -5.68 22.53 -4.86
C LYS A 169 -5.25 23.45 -5.97
N ASP A 170 -6.11 23.65 -6.98
CA ASP A 170 -5.98 24.84 -7.82
C ASP A 170 -6.42 26.05 -6.99
N PRO A 171 -5.50 26.96 -6.59
CA PRO A 171 -5.87 28.13 -5.79
C PRO A 171 -6.83 29.07 -6.55
N GLY A 172 -6.86 28.98 -7.89
CA GLY A 172 -7.75 29.75 -8.75
C GLY A 172 -9.15 29.17 -8.92
N GLY A 173 -9.36 27.89 -8.59
CA GLY A 173 -10.62 27.18 -8.79
C GLY A 173 -11.21 26.60 -7.50
N CYS A 174 -10.44 25.77 -6.80
CA CYS A 174 -10.89 25.01 -5.64
C CYS A 174 -10.48 25.64 -4.29
N GLY A 175 -9.65 26.68 -4.29
CA GLY A 175 -9.33 27.48 -3.10
C GLY A 175 -8.83 26.63 -1.94
N HIS A 176 -9.69 26.39 -0.95
CA HIS A 176 -9.40 25.60 0.25
C HIS A 176 -9.47 24.08 0.06
N GLY A 177 -9.76 23.61 -1.16
CA GLY A 177 -10.11 22.22 -1.46
C GLY A 177 -11.57 21.91 -1.10
N GLY A 178 -12.02 20.71 -1.46
CA GLY A 178 -13.34 20.21 -1.08
C GLY A 178 -13.36 19.53 0.29
N SER A 179 -14.31 18.61 0.46
CA SER A 179 -14.47 17.86 1.68
C SER A 179 -14.92 16.43 1.45
N SER A 180 -14.71 15.55 2.42
CA SER A 180 -15.20 14.18 2.31
C SER A 180 -15.41 13.56 3.68
N ASP A 181 -16.22 12.53 3.72
CA ASP A 181 -16.30 11.59 4.84
C ASP A 181 -16.01 10.17 4.33
N PHE A 182 -15.28 9.39 5.13
CA PHE A 182 -14.82 8.08 4.72
C PHE A 182 -15.48 7.02 5.59
N THR A 183 -16.12 6.05 4.95
CA THR A 183 -16.73 4.90 5.64
C THR A 183 -16.11 3.60 5.16
N PHE A 184 -15.63 2.80 6.11
CA PHE A 184 -15.07 1.47 5.86
C PHE A 184 -15.97 0.43 6.52
N SER A 185 -16.35 -0.59 5.77
CA SER A 185 -17.20 -1.67 6.26
C SER A 185 -16.63 -3.04 5.91
N ILE A 186 -16.72 -3.97 6.85
CA ILE A 186 -16.42 -5.39 6.62
C ILE A 186 -17.73 -6.19 6.60
N ASP A 187 -17.99 -6.88 5.49
CA ASP A 187 -19.22 -7.64 5.25
C ASP A 187 -20.49 -6.82 5.55
N GLY A 188 -20.48 -5.54 5.16
CA GLY A 188 -21.59 -4.60 5.37
C GLY A 188 -21.74 -4.05 6.79
N LYS A 189 -20.82 -4.35 7.71
CA LYS A 189 -20.78 -3.75 9.06
C LYS A 189 -19.71 -2.68 9.11
N GLU A 190 -20.07 -1.48 9.57
CA GLU A 190 -19.14 -0.38 9.77
C GLU A 190 -17.99 -0.81 10.70
N ALA A 191 -16.77 -0.65 10.19
CA ALA A 191 -15.53 -0.88 10.92
C ALA A 191 -14.87 0.45 11.30
N PHE A 192 -15.04 1.48 10.47
CA PHE A 192 -14.58 2.84 10.71
C PHE A 192 -15.46 3.84 9.96
N LYS A 193 -15.67 5.02 10.55
CA LYS A 193 -16.26 6.18 9.89
C LYS A 193 -15.55 7.44 10.37
N SER A 194 -15.06 8.26 9.44
CA SER A 194 -14.47 9.55 9.79
C SER A 194 -15.55 10.60 10.10
N GLU A 195 -15.13 11.67 10.77
CA GLU A 195 -15.85 12.94 10.65
C GLU A 195 -15.66 13.52 9.24
N ARG A 196 -16.32 14.63 8.93
CA ARG A 196 -16.07 15.38 7.69
C ARG A 196 -14.65 15.96 7.75
N LEU A 197 -13.85 15.65 6.73
CA LEU A 197 -12.50 16.16 6.55
C LEU A 197 -12.52 17.20 5.42
N THR A 198 -11.89 18.35 5.64
CA THR A 198 -11.74 19.42 4.64
C THR A 198 -10.33 19.41 4.07
N GLY A 199 -10.12 20.07 2.93
CA GLY A 199 -8.77 20.26 2.36
C GLY A 199 -7.86 21.09 3.25
N SER A 200 -8.36 22.23 3.73
CA SER A 200 -7.62 23.13 4.61
C SER A 200 -8.56 23.69 5.68
N ASP A 201 -7.99 24.13 6.79
CA ASP A 201 -8.67 24.91 7.82
C ASP A 201 -7.71 25.97 8.36
N GLY A 202 -8.21 27.17 8.65
CA GLY A 202 -7.38 28.24 9.21
C GLY A 202 -6.22 28.74 8.34
N GLY A 203 -6.08 28.29 7.08
CA GLY A 203 -4.94 28.59 6.22
C GLY A 203 -3.81 27.56 6.28
N GLU A 204 -4.09 26.36 6.79
CA GLU A 204 -3.18 25.23 6.87
C GLU A 204 -3.83 24.01 6.19
N ASN A 205 -3.03 23.11 5.59
CA ASN A 205 -3.56 21.86 5.08
C ASN A 205 -4.06 20.98 6.24
N VAL A 206 -5.14 20.22 6.04
CA VAL A 206 -5.65 19.31 7.08
C VAL A 206 -4.88 18.00 7.02
N GLU A 207 -4.25 17.63 8.14
CA GLU A 207 -3.52 16.38 8.30
C GLU A 207 -4.36 15.13 7.96
N ALA A 208 -3.67 14.10 7.46
CA ALA A 208 -4.29 12.83 7.16
C ALA A 208 -4.74 12.09 8.43
N VAL A 209 -5.95 11.54 8.42
CA VAL A 209 -6.50 10.76 9.54
C VAL A 209 -6.15 9.28 9.38
N LYS A 210 -5.44 8.72 10.36
CA LYS A 210 -5.13 7.28 10.37
C LYS A 210 -6.39 6.43 10.56
N VAL A 211 -6.55 5.44 9.69
CA VAL A 211 -7.60 4.41 9.74
C VAL A 211 -6.97 3.07 10.06
N GLU A 212 -7.46 2.39 11.09
CA GLU A 212 -6.93 1.10 11.50
C GLU A 212 -8.00 0.23 12.16
N PHE A 213 -8.18 -1.00 11.68
CA PHE A 213 -9.09 -1.96 12.31
C PHE A 213 -8.70 -3.42 12.03
N ASN A 214 -9.13 -4.31 12.94
CA ASN A 214 -8.96 -5.75 12.76
C ASN A 214 -9.98 -6.30 11.77
N ILE A 215 -9.56 -7.26 10.95
CA ILE A 215 -10.43 -7.97 10.00
C ILE A 215 -10.88 -9.29 10.65
N PRO A 216 -12.20 -9.49 10.86
CA PRO A 216 -12.71 -10.75 11.39
C PRO A 216 -12.31 -11.96 10.53
N SER A 217 -12.00 -13.07 11.18
CA SER A 217 -11.69 -14.32 10.49
C SER A 217 -12.85 -14.75 9.59
N GLY A 218 -12.55 -15.01 8.32
CA GLY A 218 -13.55 -15.42 7.33
C GLY A 218 -14.37 -14.27 6.74
N ALA A 219 -13.99 -13.02 7.01
CA ALA A 219 -14.49 -11.86 6.28
C ALA A 219 -14.32 -12.04 4.77
N LYS A 220 -15.27 -11.54 4.00
CA LYS A 220 -15.33 -11.74 2.55
C LYS A 220 -15.19 -10.45 1.77
N GLU A 221 -15.54 -9.33 2.37
CA GLU A 221 -15.64 -8.07 1.66
C GLU A 221 -15.21 -6.89 2.53
N LEU A 222 -14.36 -6.04 1.96
CA LEU A 222 -14.10 -4.68 2.44
C LEU A 222 -14.79 -3.71 1.48
N THR A 223 -15.64 -2.85 2.00
CA THR A 223 -16.24 -1.74 1.24
C THR A 223 -15.73 -0.43 1.80
N ILE A 224 -15.24 0.43 0.92
CA ILE A 224 -14.78 1.77 1.22
C ILE A 224 -15.65 2.75 0.44
N VAL A 225 -16.22 3.72 1.15
CA VAL A 225 -17.02 4.79 0.56
C VAL A 225 -16.35 6.12 0.89
N MET A 226 -16.14 6.94 -0.13
CA MET A 226 -15.76 8.35 -0.01
C MET A 226 -17.01 9.18 -0.31
N GLY A 227 -17.56 9.82 0.71
CA GLY A 227 -18.76 10.65 0.66
C GLY A 227 -18.47 12.11 0.31
N ASP A 228 -19.53 12.91 0.18
CA ASP A 228 -19.47 14.33 -0.17
C ASP A 228 -19.40 15.25 1.06
N GLY A 229 -19.13 14.69 2.25
CA GLY A 229 -19.04 15.44 3.49
C GLY A 229 -20.35 16.12 3.92
N GLY A 230 -21.46 15.94 3.19
CA GLY A 230 -22.74 16.58 3.44
C GLY A 230 -22.93 17.99 2.85
N ASP A 231 -22.01 18.52 2.04
CA ASP A 231 -22.16 19.81 1.35
C ASP A 231 -22.12 19.72 -0.19
N GLY A 232 -22.09 18.49 -0.71
CA GLY A 232 -22.09 18.21 -2.14
C GLY A 232 -20.68 18.10 -2.71
N ILE A 233 -20.58 17.70 -3.98
CA ILE A 233 -19.33 17.20 -4.59
C ILE A 233 -18.34 18.28 -5.06
N GLY A 234 -18.25 19.41 -4.36
CA GLY A 234 -17.43 20.54 -4.81
C GLY A 234 -15.95 20.35 -4.49
N CYS A 235 -15.11 20.02 -5.49
CA CYS A 235 -13.66 19.87 -5.31
C CYS A 235 -13.25 18.73 -4.36
N ASP A 236 -14.10 17.70 -4.24
CA ASP A 236 -13.91 16.60 -3.28
C ASP A 236 -12.90 15.58 -3.81
N HIS A 237 -11.63 15.97 -3.90
CA HIS A 237 -10.49 15.12 -4.27
C HIS A 237 -10.10 14.19 -3.11
N SER A 238 -11.01 13.27 -2.78
CA SER A 238 -10.89 12.30 -1.69
C SER A 238 -9.76 11.33 -1.91
N THR A 239 -8.92 11.15 -0.89
CA THR A 239 -7.67 10.42 -1.03
C THR A 239 -7.43 9.49 0.15
N ILE A 240 -6.88 8.30 -0.17
CA ILE A 240 -6.48 7.28 0.81
C ILE A 240 -5.00 6.97 0.62
N GLY A 241 -4.16 7.42 1.55
CA GLY A 241 -2.74 7.10 1.61
C GLY A 241 -2.46 5.74 2.28
N ASP A 242 -1.43 5.04 1.83
CA ASP A 242 -0.87 3.81 2.42
C ASP A 242 -1.92 2.72 2.73
N ALA A 243 -2.91 2.56 1.85
CA ALA A 243 -4.03 1.63 2.05
C ALA A 243 -3.59 0.16 1.92
N LYS A 244 -3.53 -0.57 3.04
CA LYS A 244 -2.99 -1.94 3.06
C LYS A 244 -3.74 -2.91 3.96
N LEU A 245 -3.71 -4.17 3.54
CA LEU A 245 -4.15 -5.35 4.28
C LEU A 245 -2.93 -6.09 4.81
N LEU A 246 -2.95 -6.46 6.10
CA LEU A 246 -1.87 -7.18 6.76
C LEU A 246 -2.27 -8.63 7.02
N THR A 247 -1.42 -9.57 6.61
CA THR A 247 -1.55 -10.99 6.93
C THR A 247 -0.80 -11.34 8.23
N GLY A 248 -0.94 -12.59 8.68
CA GLY A 248 -0.17 -13.09 9.81
C GLY A 248 1.34 -13.00 9.63
N GLN A 249 1.83 -12.99 8.38
CA GLN A 249 3.26 -12.83 8.11
C GLN A 249 3.73 -11.40 8.42
N ALA A 250 2.98 -10.37 8.00
CA ALA A 250 3.31 -8.98 8.29
C ALA A 250 3.29 -8.68 9.79
N LEU A 251 2.33 -9.28 10.52
CA LEU A 251 2.18 -9.10 11.96
C LEU A 251 3.19 -9.92 12.80
N ALA A 252 3.78 -10.96 12.23
CA ALA A 252 4.80 -11.78 12.89
C ALA A 252 6.21 -11.16 12.82
N VAL A 253 6.42 -10.15 11.97
CA VAL A 253 7.66 -9.38 11.93
C VAL A 253 7.65 -8.44 13.15
N GLU A 254 8.45 -8.75 14.16
CA GLU A 254 8.77 -7.78 15.22
C GLU A 254 9.30 -6.50 14.56
N PRO A 255 8.82 -5.30 14.92
CA PRO A 255 9.34 -4.06 14.35
C PRO A 255 10.85 -4.01 14.58
N ALA A 256 11.62 -3.66 13.54
CA ALA A 256 13.08 -3.63 13.55
C ALA A 256 13.71 -2.79 14.68
N ASN A 257 12.90 -2.00 15.39
CA ASN A 257 13.30 -1.15 16.51
C ASN A 257 13.02 -1.70 17.91
N LYS A 258 12.59 -2.95 18.08
CA LYS A 258 12.79 -3.61 19.39
C LYS A 258 14.18 -4.24 19.45
N LEU A 259 15.15 -3.46 19.92
CA LEU A 259 16.24 -4.08 20.67
C LEU A 259 15.60 -4.99 21.73
N PRO A 260 15.92 -6.28 21.80
CA PRO A 260 15.43 -7.12 22.88
C PRO A 260 16.03 -6.54 24.16
N THR A 261 15.25 -5.76 24.91
CA THR A 261 15.59 -5.44 26.28
C THR A 261 15.69 -6.76 27.02
N ILE A 262 16.92 -7.16 27.34
CA ILE A 262 17.30 -8.31 28.15
C ILE A 262 16.87 -8.09 29.61
N TRP A 263 15.59 -7.75 29.82
CA TRP A 263 15.00 -7.47 31.12
C TRP A 263 13.85 -8.45 31.46
N GLY A 264 13.44 -9.29 30.51
CA GLY A 264 12.39 -10.29 30.71
C GLY A 264 12.82 -11.62 31.34
N HIS A 265 14.14 -11.91 31.43
CA HIS A 265 14.64 -13.21 31.90
C HIS A 265 15.28 -13.23 33.31
N LEU A 266 15.15 -12.17 34.11
CA LEU A 266 15.77 -12.07 35.45
C LEU A 266 14.78 -11.91 36.62
N LYS A 267 13.54 -12.39 36.50
CA LYS A 267 12.62 -12.55 37.66
C LYS A 267 12.22 -14.00 37.93
N ALA A 268 13.19 -14.90 37.84
CA ALA A 268 13.13 -16.18 38.52
C ALA A 268 14.52 -16.51 39.08
N ARG A 269 14.60 -16.72 40.40
CA ARG A 269 15.80 -16.87 41.27
C ARG A 269 16.33 -15.50 41.73
N TYR A 270 16.09 -15.04 42.95
CA TYR A 270 16.24 -15.65 44.27
C TYR A 270 15.24 -15.07 45.28
#